data_AF-A0A351SGP4-F1
#
_entry.id   AF-A0A351SGP4-F1
#
_cell.length_a   1.000
_cell.length_b   1.000
_cell.length_c   1.000
_cell.angle_alpha   90.00
_cell.angle_beta   90.00
_cell.angle_gamma   90.00
#
_symmetry.space_group_name_H-M   'P 1'
#
loop_
_entity.id
_entity.type
_entity.pdbx_description
1 polymer ?
#
loop_
_entity_poly.entity_id
_entity_poly.type
_entity_poly.pdbx_seq_one_letter_code
_entity_poly.pdbx_strand_id
1 'polypeptide(L)' 'QLHLSASIGISLYPDDGQDDEMLISKADVAMRHAKTLGRNNFQLFSSEMDYFLSQTLHLEQDLRAAI' A
#
# COMPACT_ATOMS: atom_id res chain seq x y z
N GLN A 1 5.76 8.53 -26.97
CA GLN A 1 4.38 8.19 -26.53
C GLN A 1 4.33 8.34 -25.02
N LEU A 2 3.26 8.93 -24.47
CA LEU A 2 3.04 9.04 -23.02
C LEU A 2 2.10 7.90 -22.62
N HIS A 3 2.55 6.96 -21.79
CA HIS A 3 1.72 5.88 -21.28
C HIS A 3 1.24 6.23 -19.86
N LEU A 4 -0.06 6.47 -19.72
CA LEU A 4 -0.68 6.64 -18.41
C LEU A 4 -0.94 5.26 -17.81
N SER A 5 -0.47 5.03 -16.59
CA SER A 5 -0.80 3.83 -15.80
C SER A 5 -1.42 4.26 -14.48
N ALA A 6 -2.34 3.45 -13.97
CA ALA A 6 -3.01 3.66 -12.68
C ALA A 6 -2.61 2.56 -11.69
N SER A 7 -2.64 2.87 -10.40
CA SER A 7 -2.51 1.86 -9.35
C SER A 7 -3.67 2.08 -8.39
N ILE A 8 -4.38 1.01 -8.06
CA ILE A 8 -5.65 1.10 -7.33
C ILE A 8 -5.51 0.29 -6.04
N GLY A 9 -5.92 0.88 -4.92
CA GLY A 9 -6.06 0.18 -3.65
C GLY A 9 -7.53 0.08 -3.29
N ILE A 10 -7.94 -1.07 -2.76
CA ILE A 10 -9.33 -1.38 -2.43
C ILE A 10 -9.38 -1.75 -0.94
N SER A 11 -10.31 -1.18 -0.19
CA SER A 11 -10.67 -1.61 1.16
C SER A 11 -12.16 -1.95 1.23
N LEU A 12 -12.53 -2.81 2.17
CA LEU A 12 -13.87 -3.36 2.33
C LEU A 12 -14.43 -3.03 3.70
N TYR A 13 -15.58 -2.36 3.74
CA TYR A 13 -16.38 -2.26 4.95
C TYR A 13 -17.21 -3.54 5.13
N PRO A 14 -17.34 -4.09 6.35
CA PRO A 14 -16.75 -3.64 7.62
C PRO A 14 -15.38 -4.24 7.96
N ASP A 15 -14.84 -5.08 7.08
CA ASP A 15 -13.67 -5.94 7.36
C ASP A 15 -12.38 -5.14 7.59
N ASP A 16 -12.19 -4.04 6.85
CA ASP A 16 -10.97 -3.23 6.86
C ASP A 16 -11.09 -1.95 7.70
N GLY A 17 -12.28 -1.68 8.24
CA GLY A 17 -12.54 -0.49 9.04
C GLY A 17 -14.02 -0.26 9.32
N GLN A 18 -14.31 0.46 10.41
CA GLN A 18 -15.67 0.81 10.83
C GLN A 18 -16.07 2.25 10.47
N ASP A 19 -15.10 3.06 10.02
CA ASP A 19 -15.28 4.44 9.60
C ASP A 19 -14.54 4.71 8.28
N ASP A 20 -14.87 5.84 7.67
CA ASP A 20 -14.32 6.28 6.39
C ASP A 20 -12.81 6.57 6.46
N GLU A 21 -12.33 7.18 7.54
CA GLU A 21 -10.90 7.45 7.74
C GLU A 21 -10.07 6.16 7.73
N MET A 22 -10.51 5.13 8.45
CA MET A 22 -9.89 3.80 8.46
C MET A 22 -9.87 3.18 7.07
N LEU A 23 -11.02 3.16 6.38
CA LEU A 23 -11.12 2.55 5.05
C LEU A 23 -10.25 3.26 4.02
N ILE A 24 -10.20 4.60 4.04
CA ILE A 24 -9.35 5.40 3.16
C ILE A 24 -7.87 5.08 3.42
N SER A 25 -7.48 5.04 4.70
CA SER A 25 -6.10 4.70 5.08
C SER A 25 -5.71 3.30 4.60
N LYS A 26 -6.58 2.30 4.76
CA LYS A 26 -6.33 0.93 4.28
C LYS A 26 -6.30 0.82 2.75
N ALA A 27 -7.16 1.54 2.03
CA ALA A 27 -7.10 1.62 0.58
C ALA A 27 -5.79 2.28 0.09
N ASP A 28 -5.31 3.32 0.78
CA ASP A 28 -4.02 3.95 0.43
C ASP A 28 -2.84 2.99 0.64
N VAL A 29 -2.83 2.23 1.74
CA VAL A 29 -1.86 1.14 1.98
C VAL A 29 -1.84 0.15 0.81
N ALA A 30 -3.00 -0.36 0.40
CA ALA A 30 -3.11 -1.30 -0.72
C ALA A 30 -2.65 -0.66 -2.04
N MET A 31 -2.98 0.62 -2.29
CA MET A 31 -2.54 1.34 -3.48
C MET A 31 -1.02 1.53 -3.51
N ARG A 32 -0.38 1.82 -2.37
CA ARG A 32 1.08 1.91 -2.30
C ARG A 32 1.73 0.56 -2.60
N HIS A 33 1.15 -0.52 -2.09
CA HIS A 33 1.60 -1.88 -2.42
C HIS A 33 1.43 -2.20 -3.91
N ALA A 34 0.31 -1.80 -4.52
CA ALA A 34 0.10 -1.86 -5.98
C ALA A 34 1.21 -1.13 -6.76
N LYS A 35 1.66 0.02 -6.27
CA LYS A 35 2.77 0.79 -6.87
C LYS A 35 4.11 0.06 -6.75
N THR A 36 4.40 -0.61 -5.64
CA THR A 36 5.67 -1.35 -5.46
C THR A 36 5.73 -2.63 -6.28
N LEU A 37 4.60 -3.27 -6.54
CA LEU A 37 4.49 -4.49 -7.36
C LEU A 37 4.58 -4.28 -8.88
N GLY A 38 4.85 -3.05 -9.35
CA GLY A 38 5.07 -2.76 -10.77
C GLY A 38 4.07 -1.80 -11.42
N ARG A 39 3.19 -1.14 -10.64
CA ARG A 39 2.15 -0.22 -11.12
C ARG A 39 1.18 -0.92 -12.11
N ASN A 40 0.21 -0.18 -12.65
CA ASN A 40 -0.80 -0.72 -13.57
C ASN A 40 -1.58 -1.95 -13.06
N ASN A 41 -1.83 -2.00 -11.76
CA ASN A 41 -2.53 -3.09 -11.10
C ASN A 41 -3.41 -2.56 -9.97
N PHE A 42 -4.17 -3.46 -9.35
CA PHE A 42 -4.94 -3.18 -8.16
C PHE A 42 -4.55 -4.16 -7.05
N GLN A 43 -4.77 -3.76 -5.80
CA GLN A 43 -4.59 -4.60 -4.63
C GLN A 43 -5.77 -4.40 -3.69
N LEU A 44 -6.28 -5.49 -3.13
CA LEU A 44 -7.18 -5.44 -1.97
C LEU A 44 -6.32 -5.35 -0.73
N PHE A 45 -6.74 -4.54 0.25
CA PHE A 45 -6.08 -4.49 1.53
C PHE A 45 -6.09 -5.89 2.18
N SER A 46 -4.95 -6.30 2.70
CA SER A 46 -4.86 -7.34 3.72
C SER A 46 -4.00 -6.83 4.87
N SER A 47 -4.28 -7.29 6.08
CA SER A 47 -3.50 -6.95 7.27
C SER A 47 -2.01 -7.32 7.15
N GLU A 48 -1.67 -8.26 6.26
CA GLU A 48 -0.28 -8.64 5.98
C GLU A 48 0.47 -7.55 5.19
N MET A 49 -0.24 -6.69 4.45
CA MET A 49 0.37 -5.57 3.71
C MET A 49 0.94 -4.50 4.66
N ASP A 50 0.32 -4.29 5.82
CA ASP A 50 0.86 -3.38 6.85
C ASP A 50 2.23 -3.86 7.34
N TYR A 51 2.40 -5.18 7.50
CA TYR A 51 3.67 -5.79 7.90
C TYR A 51 4.74 -5.62 6.83
N PHE A 52 4.40 -5.86 5.56
CA PHE A 52 5.34 -5.71 4.45
C PHE A 52 5.81 -4.26 4.26
N LEU A 53 4.90 -3.29 4.38
CA LEU A 53 5.24 -1.86 4.31
C LEU A 53 6.13 -1.43 5.47
N SER A 54 5.83 -1.89 6.69
CA SER A 54 6.66 -1.66 7.87
C SER A 54 8.07 -2.21 7.71
N GLN A 55 8.20 -3.47 7.26
CA GLN A 55 9.48 -4.14 7.02
C GLN A 55 10.31 -3.43 5.97
N THR A 56 9.70 -3.07 4.84
CA THR A 56 10.38 -2.38 3.75
C THR A 56 10.88 -1.00 4.20
N LEU A 57 10.05 -0.25 4.95
CA LEU A 57 10.43 1.05 5.50
C LEU A 57 11.60 0.93 6.49
N HIS A 58 11.57 -0.10 7.35
CA HIS A 58 12.63 -0.33 8.33
C HIS A 58 13.95 -0.68 7.64
N LEU A 59 13.91 -1.55 6.63
CA LEU A 59 15.07 -1.89 5.83
C LEU A 59 15.64 -0.66 5.10
N GLU A 60 14.80 0.20 4.53
CA GLU A 60 15.25 1.46 3.92
C GLU A 60 15.91 2.40 4.93
N GLN A 61 15.38 2.49 6.15
CA GLN A 61 15.95 3.28 7.24
C GLN A 61 17.33 2.75 7.65
N ASP A 62 17.46 1.44 7.83
CA ASP A 62 18.71 0.79 8.20
C ASP A 62 19.78 1.00 7.13
N LEU A 63 19.42 0.84 5.85
CA LEU A 63 20.33 1.08 4.73
C LEU A 63 20.77 2.55 4.65
N ARG A 64 19.88 3.50 4.92
CA ARG A 64 20.22 4.93 4.94
C ARG A 64 21.12 5.29 6.11
N ALA A 65 20.99 4.61 7.26
CA ALA A 65 21.81 4.86 8.44
C ALA A 65 23.24 4.26 8.36
N ALA A 66 23.45 3.29 7.45
CA ALA A 66 24.73 2.62 7.25
C ALA A 66 25.68 3.35 6.27
N ILE A 67 25.24 4.46 5.66
CA ILE A 67 26.01 5.36 4.79
C ILE A 67 26.43 6.59 5.60
#